data_AF-D3S8S2-F1
#
_entry.id   AF-D3S8S2-F1
#
_cell.length_a   1.000
_cell.length_b   1.000
_cell.length_c   1.000
_cell.angle_alpha   90.00
_cell.angle_beta   90.00
_cell.angle_gamma   90.00
#
_symmetry.space_group_name_H-M   'P 1'
#
loop_
_entity.id
_entity.type
_entity.pdbx_description
1 polymer ?
#
loop_
_entity_poly.entity_id
_entity_poly.type
_entity_poly.pdbx_seq_one_letter_code
_entity_poly.pdbx_strand_id
1 'polypeptide(L)'
;MDIDKYIENLEIKKEGFFYKCPYCDYTNADLKVIKKHIKTKHLDEIKKEVEKMNKPKQKQNKQRRMPQRKQVKKEDDYKDYLLLFAHKKKCKIHLDNGMVVEGLVKAKDKYNIMVLDARADGKDVGRMIIQKGHIVALIPLEE
;
A
#
# COMPACT_ATOMS: atom_id res chain seq x y z
N MET A 1 -28.79 -4.27 9.65
CA MET A 1 -28.55 -2.84 9.38
C MET A 1 -29.01 -2.57 7.97
N ASP A 2 -29.90 -1.60 7.80
CA ASP A 2 -30.59 -1.37 6.54
C ASP A 2 -29.62 -0.72 5.52
N ILE A 3 -29.41 -1.39 4.38
CA ILE A 3 -28.46 -0.96 3.34
C ILE A 3 -28.90 0.39 2.77
N ASP A 4 -30.22 0.65 2.68
CA ASP A 4 -30.74 1.94 2.25
C ASP A 4 -30.34 3.05 3.21
N LYS A 5 -30.46 2.82 4.52
CA LYS A 5 -30.07 3.81 5.53
C LYS A 5 -28.58 4.14 5.48
N TYR A 6 -27.73 3.17 5.14
CA TYR A 6 -26.29 3.43 4.94
C TYR A 6 -26.05 4.34 3.73
N ILE A 7 -26.71 4.07 2.60
CA ILE A 7 -26.57 4.85 1.36
C ILE A 7 -27.11 6.28 1.54
N GLU A 8 -28.17 6.45 2.34
CA GLU A 8 -28.70 7.78 2.64
C GLU A 8 -27.72 8.64 3.44
N ASN A 9 -26.98 8.03 4.36
CA ASN A 9 -25.97 8.70 5.21
C ASN A 9 -24.56 8.73 4.58
N LEU A 10 -24.40 8.21 3.37
CA LEU A 10 -23.10 8.16 2.71
C LEU A 10 -22.72 9.55 2.16
N GLU A 11 -21.58 10.07 2.60
CA GLU A 11 -21.04 11.36 2.15
C GLU A 11 -20.38 11.22 0.76
N ILE A 12 -20.98 11.85 -0.26
CA ILE A 12 -20.50 11.81 -1.65
C ILE A 12 -19.68 13.06 -1.96
N LYS A 13 -18.47 12.88 -2.49
CA LYS A 13 -17.60 14.00 -2.88
C LYS A 13 -18.11 14.68 -4.15
N LYS A 14 -18.11 16.01 -4.13
CA LYS A 14 -18.44 16.86 -5.28
C LYS A 14 -17.15 17.30 -5.98
N GLU A 15 -17.07 17.08 -7.28
CA GLU A 15 -15.96 17.47 -8.15
C GLU A 15 -16.50 18.41 -9.24
N GLY A 16 -16.34 19.72 -9.00
CA GLY A 16 -16.92 20.75 -9.86
C GLY A 16 -18.46 20.78 -9.78
N PHE A 17 -19.12 20.63 -10.92
CA PHE A 17 -20.60 20.59 -11.00
C PHE A 17 -21.18 19.18 -10.77
N PHE A 18 -20.34 18.14 -10.78
CA PHE A 18 -20.77 16.75 -10.69
C PHE A 18 -20.40 16.15 -9.34
N TYR A 19 -21.17 15.16 -8.92
CA TYR A 19 -20.84 14.26 -7.83
C TYR A 19 -20.09 13.06 -8.40
N LYS A 20 -19.15 12.49 -7.64
CA LYS A 20 -18.38 11.30 -8.03
C LYS A 20 -18.71 10.14 -7.11
N CYS A 21 -18.97 8.96 -7.67
CA CYS A 21 -19.16 7.74 -6.89
C CYS A 21 -17.87 7.41 -6.11
N PRO A 22 -17.94 7.05 -4.83
CA PRO A 22 -16.75 6.68 -4.06
C PRO A 22 -16.19 5.29 -4.40
N TYR A 23 -16.97 4.47 -5.13
CA TYR A 23 -16.61 3.09 -5.45
C TYR A 23 -16.21 2.89 -6.93
N CYS A 24 -16.44 3.86 -7.81
CA CYS A 24 -16.03 3.82 -9.22
C CYS A 24 -15.95 5.22 -9.85
N ASP A 25 -15.47 5.33 -11.08
CA ASP A 25 -15.35 6.59 -11.81
C ASP A 25 -16.67 7.15 -12.39
N TYR A 26 -17.83 6.62 -11.97
CA TYR A 26 -19.12 7.15 -12.37
C TYR A 26 -19.38 8.53 -11.74
N THR A 27 -19.70 9.51 -12.58
CA THR A 27 -20.03 10.88 -12.17
C THR A 27 -21.43 11.26 -12.65
N ASN A 28 -22.12 12.09 -11.87
CA ASN A 28 -23.44 12.61 -12.24
C ASN A 28 -23.72 13.96 -11.58
N ALA A 29 -24.55 14.79 -12.20
CA ALA A 29 -24.88 16.12 -11.66
C ALA A 29 -25.81 16.03 -10.43
N ASP A 30 -26.56 14.94 -10.28
CA ASP A 30 -27.54 14.78 -9.21
C ASP A 30 -27.12 13.71 -8.18
N LEU A 31 -27.16 14.09 -6.90
CA LEU A 31 -26.86 13.20 -5.78
C LEU A 31 -27.76 11.96 -5.72
N LYS A 32 -29.05 12.11 -6.05
CA LYS A 32 -30.01 10.99 -6.00
C LYS A 32 -29.66 9.93 -7.04
N VAL A 33 -29.17 10.35 -8.20
CA VAL A 33 -28.73 9.43 -9.27
C VAL A 33 -27.51 8.64 -8.82
N ILE A 34 -26.56 9.29 -8.14
CA ILE A 34 -25.39 8.58 -7.59
C ILE A 34 -25.76 7.62 -6.47
N LYS A 35 -26.66 8.01 -5.56
CA LYS A 35 -27.17 7.10 -4.52
C LYS A 35 -27.85 5.86 -5.12
N LYS A 36 -28.65 6.02 -6.17
CA LYS A 36 -29.25 4.89 -6.91
C LYS A 36 -28.20 4.02 -7.61
N HIS A 37 -27.19 4.64 -8.20
CA HIS A 37 -26.08 3.92 -8.81
C HIS A 37 -25.34 3.06 -7.77
N ILE A 38 -25.02 3.61 -6.60
CA ILE A 38 -24.39 2.91 -5.48
C ILE A 38 -25.28 1.73 -5.02
N LYS A 39 -26.59 1.96 -4.89
CA LYS A 39 -27.57 0.92 -4.51
C LYS A 39 -27.73 -0.20 -5.54
N THR A 40 -27.35 -0.02 -6.80
CA THR A 40 -27.55 -1.05 -7.84
C THR A 40 -26.26 -1.73 -8.24
N LYS A 41 -25.16 -0.98 -8.32
CA LYS A 41 -23.85 -1.49 -8.77
C LYS A 41 -22.91 -1.88 -7.62
N HIS A 42 -23.02 -1.24 -6.45
CA HIS A 42 -22.07 -1.41 -5.34
C HIS A 42 -22.66 -2.10 -4.11
N LEU A 43 -23.78 -2.82 -4.25
CA LEU A 43 -24.41 -3.56 -3.14
C LEU A 43 -23.47 -4.53 -2.42
N ASP A 44 -22.65 -5.26 -3.17
CA ASP A 44 -21.71 -6.24 -2.62
C ASP A 44 -20.60 -5.56 -1.78
N GLU A 45 -20.10 -4.42 -2.27
CA GLU A 45 -19.09 -3.64 -1.56
C GLU A 45 -19.66 -3.01 -0.28
N ILE A 46 -20.89 -2.51 -0.34
CA ILE A 46 -21.59 -1.94 0.82
C ILE A 46 -21.84 -3.01 1.88
N LYS A 47 -22.22 -4.24 1.48
CA LYS A 47 -22.39 -5.36 2.42
C LYS A 47 -21.10 -5.65 3.17
N LYS A 48 -19.97 -5.72 2.47
CA LYS A 48 -18.65 -5.94 3.08
C LYS A 48 -18.27 -4.84 4.08
N GLU A 49 -18.58 -3.58 3.78
CA GLU A 49 -18.30 -2.46 4.69
C GLU A 49 -19.18 -2.51 5.96
N VAL A 50 -20.47 -2.84 5.82
CA VAL A 50 -21.39 -3.01 6.97
C VAL A 50 -20.97 -4.20 7.84
N GLU A 51 -20.44 -5.26 7.26
CA GLU A 51 -19.92 -6.42 8.00
C GLU A 51 -18.67 -6.08 8.81
N LYS A 52 -17.76 -5.25 8.27
CA LYS A 52 -16.57 -4.79 8.99
C LYS A 52 -16.92 -3.96 10.23
N MET A 53 -18.00 -3.16 10.17
CA MET A 53 -18.46 -2.33 11.29
C MET A 53 -19.11 -3.14 12.44
N ASN A 54 -19.56 -4.38 12.17
CA ASN A 54 -20.21 -5.23 13.17
C ASN A 54 -19.26 -6.20 13.90
N LYS A 55 -17.94 -6.18 13.62
CA LYS A 55 -16.99 -6.99 14.40
C LYS A 55 -16.78 -6.37 15.80
N PRO A 56 -17.16 -7.05 16.90
CA PRO A 56 -16.86 -6.57 18.24
C PRO A 56 -15.33 -6.50 18.41
N LYS A 57 -14.83 -5.35 18.85
CA LYS A 57 -13.43 -5.15 19.26
C LYS A 57 -13.12 -6.10 20.41
N GLN A 58 -12.64 -7.30 20.13
CA GLN A 58 -12.00 -8.12 21.15
C GLN A 58 -10.72 -7.41 21.59
N LYS A 59 -10.73 -6.95 22.84
CA LYS A 59 -9.60 -6.37 23.55
C LYS A 59 -8.47 -7.41 23.56
N GLN A 60 -7.33 -7.09 22.95
CA GLN A 60 -6.07 -7.73 23.34
C GLN A 60 -5.11 -6.67 23.88
N ASN A 61 -5.00 -6.73 25.21
CA ASN A 61 -4.00 -6.22 26.14
C ASN A 61 -3.02 -5.13 25.67
N LYS A 62 -3.12 -3.96 26.33
CA LYS A 62 -2.15 -2.86 26.26
C LYS A 62 -0.86 -3.24 27.02
N GLN A 63 0.24 -3.51 26.33
CA GLN A 63 1.53 -3.03 26.81
C GLN A 63 1.74 -1.64 26.19
N ARG A 64 1.81 -0.61 27.05
CA ARG A 64 2.15 0.74 26.64
C ARG A 64 3.56 0.72 26.01
N ARG A 65 3.63 0.82 24.68
CA ARG A 65 4.83 1.31 24.01
C ARG A 65 4.51 2.70 23.45
N MET A 66 5.47 3.61 23.67
CA MET A 66 5.48 5.02 23.26
C MET A 66 4.87 5.22 21.87
N PRO A 67 4.03 6.25 21.63
CA PRO A 67 3.38 6.44 20.34
C PRO A 67 4.42 6.78 19.26
N GLN A 68 4.88 5.77 18.52
CA GLN A 68 5.54 6.00 17.24
C GLN A 68 4.46 6.33 16.21
N ARG A 69 4.53 7.56 15.70
CA ARG A 69 3.70 8.14 14.64
C ARG A 69 3.52 7.11 13.51
N LYS A 70 2.35 6.46 13.43
CA LYS A 70 2.00 5.58 12.31
C LYS A 70 1.82 6.45 11.07
N GLN A 71 2.86 6.54 10.24
CA GLN A 71 2.70 7.06 8.89
C GLN A 71 1.74 6.13 8.14
N VAL A 72 0.62 6.71 7.73
CA VAL A 72 -0.38 6.10 6.84
C VAL A 72 0.35 5.65 5.57
N LYS A 73 0.36 4.35 5.29
CA LYS A 73 0.82 3.82 4.01
C LYS A 73 -0.17 4.29 2.94
N LYS A 74 0.20 5.31 2.17
CA LYS A 74 -0.45 5.55 0.88
C LYS A 74 0.10 4.49 -0.08
N GLU A 75 -0.81 3.66 -0.55
CA GLU A 75 -0.59 2.72 -1.65
C GLU A 75 -0.38 3.56 -2.91
N ASP A 76 0.86 3.95 -3.17
CA ASP A 76 1.28 4.31 -4.51
C ASP A 76 1.68 3.00 -5.21
N ASP A 77 0.83 2.58 -6.14
CA ASP A 77 1.00 1.51 -7.12
C ASP A 77 2.17 1.81 -8.07
N TYR A 78 3.32 2.24 -7.54
CA TYR A 78 4.53 2.39 -8.33
C TYR A 78 5.08 0.99 -8.56
N LYS A 79 4.65 0.38 -9.68
CA LYS A 79 5.26 -0.81 -10.26
C LYS A 79 6.72 -0.50 -10.55
N ASP A 80 7.56 -0.74 -9.56
CA ASP A 80 9.00 -0.56 -9.68
C ASP A 80 9.52 -1.65 -10.62
N TYR A 81 9.58 -1.35 -11.92
CA TYR A 81 10.00 -2.32 -12.94
C TYR A 81 11.37 -2.94 -12.63
N LEU A 82 12.27 -2.20 -11.95
CA LEU A 82 13.57 -2.68 -11.47
C LEU A 82 13.44 -3.80 -10.42
N LEU A 83 12.41 -3.74 -9.57
CA LEU A 83 12.12 -4.76 -8.56
C LEU A 83 11.05 -5.77 -8.98
N LEU A 84 10.46 -5.64 -10.18
CA LEU A 84 9.46 -6.59 -10.67
C LEU A 84 9.97 -8.04 -10.59
N PHE A 85 11.26 -8.24 -10.86
CA PHE A 85 11.91 -9.55 -10.84
C PHE A 85 12.74 -9.83 -9.59
N ALA A 86 13.15 -8.78 -8.86
CA ALA A 86 14.04 -8.87 -7.69
C ALA A 86 13.31 -8.83 -6.34
N HIS A 87 12.04 -8.43 -6.32
CA HIS A 87 11.28 -8.30 -5.08
C HIS A 87 11.14 -9.63 -4.36
N LYS A 88 11.48 -9.65 -3.07
CA LYS A 88 11.50 -10.83 -2.19
C LYS A 88 12.50 -11.91 -2.63
N LYS A 89 13.43 -11.61 -3.54
CA LYS A 89 14.53 -12.51 -3.89
C LYS A 89 15.81 -12.05 -3.22
N LYS A 90 16.75 -12.99 -3.06
CA LYS A 90 18.12 -12.66 -2.67
C LYS A 90 18.84 -12.13 -3.90
N CYS A 91 19.46 -10.97 -3.77
CA CYS A 91 20.17 -10.35 -4.88
C CYS A 91 21.53 -9.83 -4.42
N LYS A 92 22.45 -9.82 -5.36
CA LYS A 92 23.74 -9.15 -5.28
C LYS A 92 23.63 -7.79 -5.95
N ILE A 93 23.92 -6.74 -5.20
CA ILE A 93 23.71 -5.34 -5.58
C ILE A 93 25.08 -4.67 -5.64
N HIS A 94 25.40 -4.10 -6.79
CA HIS A 94 26.61 -3.32 -7.01
C HIS A 94 26.25 -1.84 -6.95
N LEU A 95 26.94 -1.12 -6.07
CA LEU A 95 26.77 0.32 -5.89
C LEU A 95 27.83 1.11 -6.67
N ASP A 96 27.56 2.38 -6.98
CA ASP A 96 28.48 3.24 -7.74
C ASP A 96 29.80 3.50 -7.01
N ASN A 97 29.78 3.43 -5.68
CA ASN A 97 30.97 3.55 -4.84
C ASN A 97 31.83 2.27 -4.78
N GLY A 98 31.52 1.25 -5.60
CA GLY A 98 32.23 -0.03 -5.65
C GLY A 98 31.85 -1.02 -4.54
N MET A 99 30.95 -0.65 -3.62
CA MET A 99 30.47 -1.57 -2.58
C MET A 99 29.55 -2.63 -3.18
N VAL A 100 29.69 -3.85 -2.69
CA VAL A 100 28.84 -4.98 -3.05
C VAL A 100 28.03 -5.40 -1.84
N VAL A 101 26.72 -5.52 -2.06
CA VAL A 101 25.74 -5.82 -1.01
C VAL A 101 24.93 -7.03 -1.43
N GLU A 102 24.88 -8.04 -0.60
CA GLU A 102 24.08 -9.25 -0.82
C GLU A 102 22.97 -9.33 0.22
N GLY A 103 21.74 -9.65 -0.20
CA GLY A 103 20.64 -9.84 0.74
C GLY A 103 19.27 -9.89 0.08
N LEU A 104 18.22 -10.04 0.89
CA LEU A 104 16.86 -10.15 0.41
C LEU A 104 16.26 -8.76 0.13
N VAL A 105 15.94 -8.50 -1.14
CA VAL A 105 15.52 -7.18 -1.60
C VAL A 105 14.01 -6.98 -1.43
N LYS A 106 13.62 -5.84 -0.85
CA LYS A 106 12.24 -5.38 -0.72
C LYS A 106 12.11 -3.94 -1.20
N ALA A 107 10.98 -3.61 -1.84
CA ALA A 107 10.66 -2.24 -2.16
C ALA A 107 10.31 -1.49 -0.86
N LYS A 108 10.85 -0.29 -0.67
CA LYS A 108 10.50 0.59 0.46
C LYS A 108 9.64 1.76 0.01
N ASP A 109 10.14 2.53 -0.94
CA ASP A 109 9.46 3.69 -1.53
C ASP A 109 9.94 3.90 -2.97
N LYS A 110 9.49 4.99 -3.60
CA LYS A 110 9.79 5.30 -5.01
C LYS A 110 11.29 5.34 -5.30
N TYR A 111 12.11 5.81 -4.36
CA TYR A 111 13.55 5.99 -4.59
C TYR A 111 14.39 4.97 -3.85
N ASN A 112 13.87 4.34 -2.81
CA ASN A 112 14.67 3.46 -1.96
C ASN A 112 14.22 2.01 -2.01
N ILE A 113 15.21 1.12 -1.95
CA ILE A 113 15.05 -0.30 -1.68
C ILE A 113 15.52 -0.60 -0.26
N MET A 114 14.97 -1.67 0.32
CA MET A 114 15.38 -2.23 1.59
C MET A 114 15.98 -3.60 1.35
N VAL A 115 17.22 -3.80 1.79
CA VAL A 115 17.89 -5.09 1.80
C VAL A 115 17.81 -5.65 3.21
N LEU A 116 17.15 -6.80 3.34
CA LEU A 116 17.09 -7.58 4.58
C LEU A 116 18.22 -8.60 4.58
N ASP A 117 18.74 -8.90 5.77
CA ASP A 117 19.90 -9.76 5.99
C ASP A 117 21.07 -9.35 5.09
N ALA A 118 21.30 -8.04 5.02
CA ALA A 118 22.28 -7.43 4.15
C ALA A 118 23.70 -7.77 4.62
N ARG A 119 24.50 -8.29 3.70
CA ARG A 119 25.93 -8.52 3.83
C ARG A 119 26.68 -7.58 2.91
N ALA A 120 27.37 -6.60 3.47
CA ALA A 120 28.18 -5.65 2.70
C ALA A 120 29.65 -5.97 2.92
N ASP A 121 30.41 -6.15 1.85
CA ASP A 121 31.85 -6.45 1.93
C ASP A 121 32.16 -7.62 2.89
N GLY A 122 31.35 -8.67 2.83
CA GLY A 122 31.51 -9.85 3.68
C GLY A 122 31.07 -9.71 5.14
N LYS A 123 30.64 -8.52 5.59
CA LYS A 123 30.16 -8.26 6.97
C LYS A 123 28.64 -8.21 7.06
N ASP A 124 28.09 -8.82 8.10
CA ASP A 124 26.66 -8.81 8.40
C ASP A 124 26.22 -7.44 8.95
N VAL A 125 25.40 -6.74 8.17
CA VAL A 125 24.88 -5.40 8.49
C VAL A 125 23.41 -5.46 8.93
N GLY A 126 22.74 -6.59 8.71
CA GLY A 126 21.35 -6.82 9.09
C GLY A 126 20.37 -6.16 8.13
N ARG A 127 20.02 -4.89 8.32
CA ARG A 127 19.06 -4.19 7.44
C ARG A 127 19.68 -2.94 6.85
N MET A 128 19.63 -2.81 5.54
CA MET A 128 20.18 -1.65 4.84
C MET A 128 19.17 -1.03 3.88
N ILE A 129 19.17 0.29 3.79
CA ILE A 129 18.35 1.05 2.85
C ILE A 129 19.29 1.63 1.80
N ILE A 130 18.97 1.41 0.54
CA ILE A 130 19.79 1.83 -0.60
C ILE A 130 18.91 2.67 -1.53
N GLN A 131 19.42 3.81 -2.01
CA GLN A 131 18.72 4.56 -3.04
C GLN A 131 18.99 3.95 -4.41
N LYS A 132 17.94 3.81 -5.23
CA LYS A 132 18.00 3.19 -6.56
C LYS A 132 18.96 3.89 -7.51
N GLY A 133 19.13 5.22 -7.37
CA GLY A 133 20.07 5.99 -8.20
C GLY A 133 21.55 5.61 -8.03
N HIS A 134 21.90 4.99 -6.90
CA HIS A 134 23.26 4.51 -6.62
C HIS A 134 23.48 3.05 -7.03
N ILE A 135 22.44 2.36 -7.51
CA ILE A 135 22.53 0.97 -7.93
C ILE A 135 23.05 0.93 -9.37
N VAL A 136 24.25 0.39 -9.54
CA VAL A 136 24.85 0.17 -10.86
C VAL A 136 24.33 -1.13 -11.46
N ALA A 137 24.25 -2.19 -10.65
CA ALA A 137 23.73 -3.48 -11.10
C ALA A 137 23.00 -4.21 -9.97
N LEU A 138 21.95 -4.93 -10.32
CA LEU A 138 21.24 -5.84 -9.44
C LEU A 138 21.18 -7.20 -10.12
N ILE A 139 21.80 -8.20 -9.50
CA ILE A 139 21.90 -9.56 -10.01
C ILE A 139 21.12 -10.46 -9.05
N PRO A 140 19.98 -11.05 -9.47
CA PRO A 140 19.29 -12.03 -8.66
C PRO A 140 20.19 -13.26 -8.47
N LEU A 141 20.37 -13.67 -7.22
CA LEU A 141 21.00 -14.94 -6.89
C LEU A 141 19.85 -15.94 -6.86
N GLU A 142 19.53 -16.50 -8.03
CA GLU A 142 18.63 -17.66 -8.11
C GLU A 142 19.31 -18.82 -7.38
N GLU A 143 18.60 -19.44 -6.44
CA GLU A 143 18.98 -20.76 -5.90
C GLU A 143 18.68 -21.84 -6.93
#